data_AF-A0A9N9KEL1-F1
#
_entry.id   AF-A0A9N9KEL1-F1
#
_cell.length_a   1.000
_cell.length_b   1.000
_cell.length_c   1.000
_cell.angle_alpha   90.00
_cell.angle_beta   90.00
_cell.angle_gamma   90.00
#
_symmetry.space_group_name_H-M   'P 1'
#
loop_
_entity.id
_entity.type
_entity.pdbx_description
1 polymer ?
#
loop_
_entity_poly.entity_id
_entity_poly.type
_entity_poly.pdbx_seq_one_letter_code
_entity_poly.pdbx_strand_id
1 'polypeptide(L)' 'FTWTDKHQQVFDWLKYRLTSAPILQYPDYDQPFLLFTDATYLGLGAVLSQ' A
#
# COMPACT_ATOMS: atom_id res chain seq x y z
N PHE A 1 -6.82 17.04 17.75
CA PHE A 1 -6.25 17.07 16.38
C PHE A 1 -7.39 17.35 15.42
N THR A 2 -7.19 18.22 14.42
CA THR A 2 -8.23 18.57 13.43
C THR A 2 -7.79 18.07 12.06
N TRP A 3 -8.50 17.09 11.51
CA TRP A 3 -8.34 16.67 10.11
C TRP A 3 -8.89 17.78 9.21
N THR A 4 -8.12 18.20 8.22
CA THR A 4 -8.45 19.34 7.34
C THR A 4 -8.45 18.87 5.90
N ASP A 5 -8.98 19.69 5.00
CA ASP A 5 -9.00 19.37 3.58
C ASP A 5 -7.60 19.13 3.02
N LYS A 6 -6.58 19.85 3.53
CA LYS A 6 -5.18 19.61 3.15
C LYS A 6 -4.71 18.22 3.58
N HIS A 7 -5.09 17.74 4.77
CA HIS A 7 -4.74 16.39 5.22
C HIS A 7 -5.40 15.33 4.33
N GLN A 8 -6.68 15.53 3.98
CA GLN A 8 -7.41 14.63 3.10
C GLN A 8 -6.78 14.56 1.70
N GLN A 9 -6.47 15.72 1.11
CA GLN A 9 -5.83 15.80 -0.21
C GLN A 9 -4.49 15.04 -0.24
N VAL A 10 -3.67 15.19 0.78
CA VAL A 10 -2.39 14.47 0.88
C VAL A 10 -2.62 12.97 1.06
N PHE A 11 -3.59 12.56 1.86
CA PHE A 11 -3.90 11.16 2.07
C PHE A 11 -4.41 10.48 0.79
N ASP A 12 -5.29 11.14 0.05
CA ASP A 12 -5.80 10.60 -1.23
C ASP A 12 -4.72 10.60 -2.31
N TRP A 13 -3.83 11.61 -2.32
CA TRP A 13 -2.65 11.60 -3.17
C TRP A 13 -1.73 10.41 -2.86
N LEU A 14 -1.49 10.09 -1.59
CA LEU A 14 -0.69 8.93 -1.18
C LEU A 14 -1.31 7.62 -1.65
N LYS A 15 -2.62 7.44 -1.46
CA LYS A 15 -3.35 6.27 -1.99
C LYS A 15 -3.14 6.14 -3.49
N TYR A 16 -3.35 7.22 -4.24
CA TYR A 16 -3.18 7.22 -5.69
C TYR A 16 -1.77 6.80 -6.10
N ARG A 17 -0.74 7.31 -5.43
CA ARG A 17 0.65 6.93 -5.70
C ARG A 17 0.93 5.46 -5.41
N LEU A 18 0.39 4.91 -4.31
CA LEU A 18 0.57 3.50 -3.95
C LEU A 18 -0.14 2.55 -4.90
N THR A 19 -1.23 2.98 -5.54
CA THR A 19 -2.01 2.15 -6.48
C THR A 19 -1.70 2.45 -7.95
N SER A 20 -0.62 3.16 -8.23
CA SER A 20 -0.22 3.54 -9.59
C SER A 20 1.23 3.16 -9.86
N ALA A 21 1.59 3.05 -11.14
CA ALA A 21 2.98 2.91 -11.55
C ALA A 21 3.83 4.11 -11.06
N PRO A 22 5.08 3.90 -10.67
CA PRO A 22 5.82 2.63 -10.71
C PRO A 22 5.69 1.77 -9.44
N ILE A 23 4.91 2.18 -8.44
CA ILE A 23 4.82 1.46 -7.16
C ILE A 23 3.99 0.19 -7.32
N LEU A 24 2.81 0.31 -7.92
CA LEU A 24 2.04 -0.85 -8.36
C LEU A 24 2.40 -1.13 -9.82
N GLN A 25 3.11 -2.23 -10.04
CA GLN A 25 3.55 -2.66 -11.37
C GLN A 25 3.22 -4.13 -11.61
N TYR A 26 3.31 -4.55 -12.87
CA TYR A 26 3.21 -5.96 -13.20
C TYR A 26 4.37 -6.73 -12.56
N PRO A 27 4.08 -7.91 -11.99
CA PRO A 27 5.11 -8.71 -11.37
C PRO A 27 6.08 -9.27 -12.41
N ASP A 28 7.34 -9.40 -12.01
CA ASP A 28 8.35 -10.15 -12.76
C ASP A 28 8.34 -11.59 -12.22
N TYR A 29 7.91 -12.54 -13.06
CA TYR A 29 7.79 -13.95 -12.66
C TYR A 29 9.14 -14.67 -12.59
N ASP A 30 10.21 -14.07 -13.09
CA ASP A 30 11.58 -14.58 -12.95
C ASP A 30 12.21 -14.14 -11.62
N GLN A 31 11.53 -13.30 -10.84
CA GLN A 31 11.96 -12.83 -9.52
C GLN A 31 11.11 -13.42 -8.38
N PRO A 32 11.69 -13.59 -7.18
CA PRO A 32 10.94 -14.11 -6.04
C PRO A 32 9.85 -13.14 -5.60
N PHE A 33 8.74 -13.69 -5.11
CA PHE A 33 7.71 -12.93 -4.41
C PHE A 33 7.99 -12.90 -2.91
N LEU A 34 7.80 -11.73 -2.29
CA LEU A 34 7.92 -11.54 -0.84
C LEU A 34 6.53 -11.26 -0.25
N LEU A 35 6.08 -12.15 0.64
CA LEU A 35 4.82 -11.96 1.36
C LEU A 35 5.11 -11.44 2.77
N PHE A 36 4.61 -10.25 3.07
CA PHE A 36 4.64 -9.65 4.39
C PHE A 36 3.25 -9.76 5.00
N THR A 37 3.14 -10.26 6.22
CA THR A 37 1.87 -10.39 6.93
C THR A 37 2.00 -9.82 8.34
N ASP A 38 0.96 -9.13 8.79
CA ASP A 38 0.82 -8.69 10.17
C ASP A 38 -0.61 -8.96 10.63
N ALA A 39 -0.75 -9.47 11.86
CA ALA A 39 -2.03 -9.88 12.42
C ALA A 39 -2.18 -9.35 13.85
N THR A 40 -3.38 -8.90 14.15
CA THR A 40 -3.84 -8.57 15.49
C THR A 40 -5.07 -9.41 15.82
N TYR A 41 -5.52 -9.37 17.07
CA TYR A 41 -6.75 -10.07 17.48
C TYR A 41 -7.99 -9.68 16.65
N LEU A 42 -8.02 -8.45 16.11
CA LEU A 42 -9.18 -7.90 15.41
C LEU A 42 -9.04 -7.92 13.88
N GLY A 43 -7.88 -8.29 13.33
CA GLY A 43 -7.69 -8.25 11.89
C GLY A 43 -6.32 -8.71 11.42
N LEU A 44 -6.25 -9.04 10.14
CA LEU A 44 -5.07 -9.52 9.41
C LEU A 44 -4.83 -8.61 8.21
N GLY A 45 -3.58 -8.25 7.98
CA GLY A 45 -3.11 -7.55 6.79
C GLY A 45 -1.98 -8.32 6.11
N ALA A 46 -1.89 -8.20 4.79
CA ALA A 46 -0.80 -8.76 4.01
C ALA A 46 -0.41 -7.86 2.84
N VAL A 47 0.87 -7.87 2.46
CA VAL A 47 1.42 -7.20 1.27
C VAL A 47 2.27 -8.21 0.51
N LEU A 48 1.96 -8.38 -0.78
CA LEU A 48 2.80 -9.13 -1.72
C LEU A 48 3.67 -8.12 -2.47
N SER A 49 4.99 -8.25 -2.37
CA SER A 49 5.97 -7.33 -2.97
C SER A 49 6.98 -8.08 -3.83
N GLN A 50 7.58 -7.33 -4.77
CA GLN A 50 8.76 -7.69 -5.54
C GLN A 50 9.66 -6.46 -5.70
#